data_AF-A0A7C1SNR5-F1
#
_entry.id   AF-A0A7C1SNR5-F1
#
_cell.length_a   1.000
_cell.length_b   1.000
_cell.length_c   1.000
_cell.angle_alpha   90.00
_cell.angle_beta   90.00
_cell.angle_gamma   90.00
#
_symmetry.space_group_name_H-M   'P 1'
#
loop_
_entity.id
_entity.type
_entity.pdbx_description
1 polymer ?
#
loop_
_entity_poly.entity_id
_entity_poly.type
_entity_poly.pdbx_seq_one_letter_code
_entity_poly.pdbx_strand_id
1 'polypeptide(L)'
;MRTVAPTPSADVAAENASLVHPITYYEQLAEAGGLYDFLQTTMRERFEHDSAFRYQMLRILLQRSNVVLPEVECELLAELRDALGVFLSTVEQCHNQAASP
;
A
#
# COMPACT_ATOMS: atom_id res chain seq x y z
N MET A 1 24.99 -49.69 16.54
CA MET A 1 25.06 -48.31 16.01
C MET A 1 23.68 -47.94 15.46
N ARG A 2 22.95 -47.04 16.11
CA ARG A 2 21.68 -46.49 15.61
C ARG A 2 21.92 -45.01 15.30
N THR A 3 21.80 -44.64 14.03
CA THR A 3 21.81 -43.25 13.56
C THR A 3 20.44 -42.64 13.85
N VAL A 4 20.40 -41.67 14.76
CA VAL A 4 19.23 -40.83 15.02
C VAL A 4 19.31 -39.68 14.01
N ALA A 5 18.35 -39.64 13.07
CA ALA A 5 18.19 -38.47 12.20
C ALA A 5 17.75 -37.27 13.07
N PRO A 6 18.30 -36.07 12.88
CA PRO A 6 17.84 -34.90 13.61
C PRO A 6 16.42 -34.57 13.14
N THR A 7 15.45 -34.73 14.02
CA THR A 7 14.13 -34.12 13.87
C THR A 7 14.31 -32.62 13.67
N PRO A 8 13.72 -31.99 12.64
CA PRO A 8 13.72 -30.54 12.54
C PRO A 8 13.01 -30.01 13.80
N SER A 9 13.75 -29.27 14.61
CA SER A 9 13.28 -28.71 15.87
C SER A 9 11.99 -27.93 15.65
N ALA A 10 10.98 -28.18 16.48
CA ALA A 10 9.71 -27.44 16.48
C ALA A 10 9.89 -25.91 16.63
N ASP A 11 11.06 -25.46 17.08
CA ASP A 11 11.45 -24.05 17.17
C ASP A 11 11.49 -23.33 15.81
N VAL A 12 11.93 -24.00 14.73
CA VAL A 12 12.05 -23.31 13.43
C VAL A 12 10.67 -23.03 12.81
N ALA A 13 9.65 -23.81 13.16
CA ALA A 13 8.27 -23.61 12.71
C ALA A 13 7.58 -22.49 13.51
N ALA A 14 7.89 -22.36 14.81
CA ALA A 14 7.32 -21.33 15.67
C ALA A 14 7.91 -19.94 15.40
N GLU A 15 9.21 -19.86 15.06
CA GLU A 15 9.88 -18.60 14.74
C GLU A 15 9.40 -18.02 13.40
N ASN A 16 9.04 -18.88 12.43
CA ASN A 16 8.46 -18.45 11.15
C ASN A 16 6.97 -18.10 11.23
N ALA A 17 6.24 -18.55 12.25
CA ALA A 17 4.82 -18.23 12.42
C ALA A 17 4.57 -16.80 12.92
N SER A 18 5.56 -16.18 13.57
CA SER A 18 5.45 -14.86 14.19
C SER A 18 5.77 -13.69 13.24
N LEU A 19 6.18 -13.97 11.99
CA LEU A 19 6.60 -12.98 10.98
C LEU A 19 5.72 -13.00 9.72
N VAL A 20 4.61 -13.74 9.71
CA VAL A 20 3.61 -13.66 8.64
C VAL A 20 2.73 -12.44 8.91
N HIS A 21 3.21 -11.29 8.43
CA HIS A 21 2.66 -9.97 8.71
C HIS A 21 1.21 -9.77 8.23
N PRO A 22 0.41 -8.92 8.91
CA PRO A 22 -0.98 -8.59 8.55
C PRO A 22 -1.16 -7.96 7.16
N ILE A 23 -0.07 -7.49 6.52
CA ILE A 23 -0.10 -6.99 5.14
C ILE A 23 -0.52 -8.10 4.17
N THR A 24 -0.07 -9.35 4.39
CA THR A 24 -0.44 -10.49 3.54
C THR A 24 -1.94 -10.75 3.51
N TYR A 25 -2.67 -10.43 4.58
CA TYR A 25 -4.13 -10.57 4.60
C TYR A 25 -4.82 -9.59 3.64
N TYR A 26 -4.46 -8.31 3.69
CA TYR A 26 -5.04 -7.31 2.80
C TYR A 26 -4.63 -7.52 1.34
N GLU A 27 -3.40 -7.95 1.09
CA GLU A 27 -2.95 -8.33 -0.24
C GLU A 27 -3.76 -9.50 -0.81
N GLN A 28 -3.95 -10.57 -0.05
CA GLN A 28 -4.79 -11.70 -0.46
C GLN A 28 -6.24 -11.27 -0.72
N LEU A 29 -6.76 -10.38 0.13
CA LEU A 29 -8.12 -9.87 -0.02
C LEU A 29 -8.27 -8.98 -1.27
N ALA A 30 -7.21 -8.26 -1.64
CA ALA A 30 -7.16 -7.46 -2.87
C ALA A 30 -7.10 -8.34 -4.11
N GLU A 31 -6.27 -9.39 -4.09
CA GLU A 31 -6.17 -10.37 -5.18
C GLU A 31 -7.52 -11.10 -5.40
N ALA A 32 -8.25 -11.37 -4.31
CA ALA A 32 -9.60 -11.92 -4.34
C ALA A 32 -10.70 -10.91 -4.71
N GLY A 33 -10.37 -9.63 -4.89
CA GLY A 33 -11.31 -8.56 -5.25
C GLY A 33 -12.21 -8.06 -4.11
N GLY A 34 -11.99 -8.49 -2.86
CA GLY A 34 -12.83 -8.16 -1.70
C GLY A 34 -12.30 -7.04 -0.81
N LEU A 35 -11.08 -6.54 -1.03
CA LEU A 35 -10.43 -5.62 -0.10
C LEU A 35 -11.20 -4.30 0.02
N TYR A 36 -11.64 -3.72 -1.10
CA TYR A 36 -12.33 -2.43 -1.06
C TYR A 36 -13.64 -2.51 -0.28
N ASP A 37 -14.47 -3.53 -0.55
CA ASP A 37 -15.72 -3.76 0.18
C ASP A 37 -15.47 -3.98 1.68
N PHE A 38 -14.43 -4.74 2.03
CA PHE A 38 -14.04 -4.94 3.43
C PHE A 38 -13.66 -3.62 4.11
N LEU A 39 -12.90 -2.75 3.43
CA LEU A 39 -12.53 -1.44 3.96
C LEU A 39 -13.75 -0.56 4.15
N GLN A 40 -14.69 -0.58 3.20
CA GLN A 40 -15.92 0.22 3.27
C GLN A 40 -16.93 -0.29 4.29
N THR A 41 -16.90 -1.57 4.67
CA THR A 41 -17.88 -2.18 5.57
C THR A 41 -17.34 -2.38 6.99
N THR A 42 -16.12 -2.90 7.12
CA THR A 42 -15.57 -3.37 8.39
C THR A 42 -14.56 -2.38 8.98
N MET A 43 -13.83 -1.66 8.14
CA MET A 43 -12.74 -0.77 8.56
C MET A 43 -12.96 0.70 8.15
N ARG A 44 -14.22 1.10 7.89
CA ARG A 44 -14.54 2.41 7.29
C ARG A 44 -13.95 3.57 8.08
N GLU A 45 -14.21 3.60 9.38
CA GLU A 45 -13.78 4.70 10.24
C GLU A 45 -12.26 4.88 10.18
N ARG A 46 -11.51 3.79 10.26
CA ARG A 46 -10.06 3.82 10.14
C ARG A 46 -9.62 4.22 8.74
N PHE A 47 -10.26 3.68 7.69
CA PHE A 47 -9.95 4.02 6.31
C PHE A 47 -10.18 5.51 6.00
N GLU A 48 -11.17 6.16 6.62
CA GLU A 48 -11.47 7.58 6.43
C GLU A 48 -10.55 8.51 7.23
N HIS A 49 -10.16 8.12 8.45
CA HIS A 49 -9.49 9.03 9.40
C HIS A 49 -7.99 8.76 9.59
N ASP A 50 -7.51 7.55 9.31
CA ASP A 50 -6.09 7.20 9.39
C ASP A 50 -5.48 7.27 7.98
N SER A 51 -4.90 8.43 7.66
CA SER A 51 -4.33 8.71 6.34
C SER A 51 -3.19 7.75 5.96
N ALA A 52 -2.39 7.31 6.93
CA ALA A 52 -1.29 6.36 6.69
C ALA A 52 -1.84 4.97 6.36
N PHE A 53 -2.86 4.51 7.09
CA PHE A 53 -3.56 3.27 6.78
C PHE A 53 -4.26 3.34 5.42
N ARG A 54 -4.99 4.42 5.16
CA ARG A 54 -5.68 4.65 3.87
C ARG A 54 -4.71 4.56 2.69
N TYR A 55 -3.57 5.26 2.80
CA TYR A 55 -2.53 5.23 1.79
C TYR A 55 -1.98 3.81 1.54
N GLN A 56 -1.69 3.05 2.59
CA GLN A 56 -1.23 1.67 2.45
C GLN A 56 -2.27 0.77 1.76
N MET A 57 -3.53 0.90 2.12
CA MET A 57 -4.61 0.11 1.54
C MET A 57 -4.83 0.45 0.07
N LEU A 58 -4.84 1.73 -0.30
CA LEU A 58 -4.91 2.17 -1.69
C LEU A 58 -3.72 1.63 -2.50
N ARG A 59 -2.51 1.63 -1.93
CA ARG A 59 -1.34 1.05 -2.57
C ARG A 59 -1.49 -0.45 -2.83
N ILE A 60 -2.04 -1.20 -1.87
CA ILE A 60 -2.32 -2.63 -2.04
C ILE A 60 -3.39 -2.83 -3.13
N LEU A 61 -4.48 -2.08 -3.10
CA LEU A 61 -5.52 -2.13 -4.13
C LEU A 61 -4.93 -1.87 -5.52
N LEU A 62 -4.06 -0.87 -5.66
CA LEU A 62 -3.40 -0.56 -6.93
C LEU A 62 -2.47 -1.69 -7.41
N GLN A 63 -1.72 -2.32 -6.52
CA GLN A 63 -0.70 -3.30 -6.87
C GLN A 63 -1.25 -4.70 -7.10
N ARG A 64 -2.36 -5.04 -6.43
CA ARG A 64 -2.84 -6.42 -6.30
C ARG A 64 -4.26 -6.62 -6.80
N SER A 65 -5.07 -5.57 -6.89
CA SER A 65 -6.45 -5.73 -7.35
C SER A 65 -6.49 -6.02 -8.84
N ASN A 66 -7.27 -7.03 -9.20
CA ASN A 66 -7.62 -7.32 -10.59
C ASN A 66 -8.82 -6.51 -11.08
N VAL A 67 -9.33 -5.59 -10.25
CA VAL A 67 -10.52 -4.78 -10.52
C VAL A 67 -10.12 -3.31 -10.59
N VAL A 68 -10.62 -2.60 -11.60
CA VAL A 68 -10.48 -1.15 -11.68
C VAL A 68 -11.40 -0.51 -10.65
N LEU A 69 -10.82 0.26 -9.73
CA LEU A 69 -11.53 0.93 -8.66
C LEU A 69 -11.46 2.44 -8.87
N PRO A 70 -12.57 3.13 -9.19
CA PRO A 70 -12.60 4.56 -9.46
C PRO A 70 -11.99 5.41 -8.34
N GLU A 71 -12.08 4.98 -7.09
CA GLU A 71 -11.53 5.69 -5.94
C GLU A 71 -10.00 5.66 -5.93
N VAL A 72 -9.39 4.56 -6.39
CA VAL A 72 -7.95 4.48 -6.60
C VAL A 72 -7.53 5.41 -7.75
N GLU A 73 -8.32 5.49 -8.82
CA GLU A 73 -8.07 6.41 -9.93
C GLU A 73 -8.13 7.88 -9.48
N CYS A 74 -9.12 8.25 -8.67
CA CYS A 74 -9.25 9.60 -8.12
C CYS A 74 -8.04 9.99 -7.26
N GLU A 75 -7.55 9.08 -6.41
CA GLU A 75 -6.37 9.32 -5.57
C GLU A 75 -5.11 9.45 -6.43
N LEU A 76 -4.94 8.61 -7.46
CA LEU A 76 -3.83 8.73 -8.42
C LEU A 76 -3.87 10.05 -9.21
N LEU A 77 -5.05 10.48 -9.63
CA LEU A 77 -5.23 11.76 -10.31
C LEU A 77 -4.94 12.94 -9.40
N ALA A 78 -5.28 12.84 -8.11
CA ALA A 78 -4.93 13.85 -7.12
C ALA A 78 -3.41 13.94 -6.92
N GLU A 79 -2.72 12.79 -6.77
CA GLU A 79 -1.26 12.74 -6.68
C GLU A 79 -0.59 13.33 -7.92
N LEU A 80 -1.08 12.98 -9.12
CA LEU A 80 -0.57 13.51 -10.37
C LEU A 80 -0.75 15.03 -10.46
N ARG A 81 -1.95 15.54 -10.11
CA ARG A 81 -2.23 16.98 -10.08
C ARG A 81 -1.25 17.70 -9.16
N ASP A 82 -1.02 17.17 -7.97
CA ASP A 82 -0.16 17.81 -6.97
C ASP A 82 1.31 17.81 -7.44
N ALA A 83 1.78 16.71 -8.03
CA ALA A 83 3.10 16.63 -8.63
C ALA A 83 3.29 17.64 -9.79
N LEU A 84 2.27 17.78 -10.65
CA LEU A 84 2.28 18.78 -11.72
C LEU A 84 2.29 20.21 -11.18
N GLY A 85 1.59 20.48 -10.07
CA GLY A 85 1.62 21.77 -9.39
C GLY A 85 3.00 22.13 -8.86
N VAL A 86 3.70 21.18 -8.24
CA VAL A 86 5.09 21.35 -7.78
C VAL A 86 6.03 21.60 -8.96
N PHE A 87 5.88 20.84 -10.04
CA PHE A 87 6.68 21.02 -11.25
C PHE A 87 6.49 22.43 -11.84
N LEU A 88 5.24 22.85 -12.03
CA LEU A 88 4.91 24.18 -12.57
C LEU A 88 5.50 25.30 -11.70
N SER A 89 5.32 25.21 -10.37
CA SER A 89 5.86 26.19 -9.42
C SER A 89 7.38 26.31 -9.52
N THR A 90 8.06 25.17 -9.72
CA THR A 90 9.52 25.14 -9.89
C THR A 90 9.94 25.81 -11.20
N VAL A 91 9.23 25.53 -12.30
CA VAL A 91 9.48 26.15 -13.60
C VAL A 91 9.29 27.67 -13.55
N GLU A 92 8.22 28.14 -12.89
CA GLU A 92 7.97 29.57 -12.69
C GLU A 92 9.09 30.23 -11.89
N GLN A 93 9.58 29.59 -10.82
CA GLN A 93 10.73 30.09 -10.05
C GLN A 93 11.99 30.22 -10.90
N CYS A 94 12.30 29.23 -11.75
CA CYS A 94 13.44 29.29 -12.65
C CYS A 94 13.34 30.45 -13.64
N HIS A 95 12.16 30.66 -14.24
CA HIS A 95 11.95 31.79 -15.16
C HIS A 95 12.06 33.15 -14.45
N ASN A 96 11.53 33.27 -13.24
CA ASN A 96 11.62 34.49 -12.45
C ASN A 96 13.06 34.79 -12.01
N GLN A 97 13.87 33.76 -11.72
CA GLN A 97 15.29 33.91 -11.43
C GLN A 97 16.09 34.33 -12.67
N ALA A 98 15.77 33.78 -13.84
CA ALA A 98 16.41 34.16 -15.11
C ALA A 98 16.06 35.58 -15.58
N ALA A 99 14.93 36.13 -15.11
CA ALA A 99 14.45 37.48 -15.43
C ALA A 99 14.92 38.57 -14.44
N SER A 100 15.53 38.20 -13.31
CA SER A 100 16.15 39.14 -12.38
C SER A 100 17.58 39.49 -12.83
N PRO A 101 17.90 40.79 -13.05
CA PRO A 101 19.21 41.25 -13.50
C PRO A 101 20.32 41.15 -12.44
#